data_AF-A0A2N3G1U5-F1
#
_entry.id   AF-A0A2N3G1U5-F1
#
_cell.length_a   1.000
_cell.length_b   1.000
_cell.length_c   1.000
_cell.angle_alpha   90.00
_cell.angle_beta   90.00
_cell.angle_gamma   90.00
#
_symmetry.space_group_name_H-M   'P 1'
#
loop_
_entity.id
_entity.type
_entity.pdbx_description
1 polymer ?
#
loop_
_entity_poly.entity_id
_entity_poly.type
_entity_poly.pdbx_seq_one_letter_code
_entity_poly.pdbx_strand_id
1 'polypeptide(L)'
;MRTHLGQEGRRVSARVLIIEADGGSRGNPGHAGYGSVVIDGATGTVLAERAGYVGIATNNVAEYRGLIAGLEAARAIDPDAQLQVRLDSKLVVEQMSGRWQIKHPDMKPLALRAREIATGAEVVYTWIPRESNKKADALANEAMDTKDPDIRRDFDPGGPGDSAELADNPVDSAAPVESTTTGAAPPPISDDTPVATPGTRRDALFAVKGADLVSPLTLVLVRHGVTDMTIGGHLSGGSVPGPSLNAAGRVQAAKAADAVYRIGRQTWERVPKVTRIVASPMVRTQETAGSIGRRIGAKVETDDRLREISFGEWEGLATDQLAQATGDAIHRWRFGEIAPPGGESIPEVGARVNTLLEDLATEHGQLCAEGADEARAYVLTSHAVAIKSAIGYSLGIDVRQWGSIWPQPASLTILQLRVAHDGAIAERHLLCLGAPID
;
A
#
# COMPACT_ATOMS: atom_id res chain seq x y z
N MET A 1 -25.78 56.44 -36.14
CA MET A 1 -24.85 55.33 -35.93
C MET A 1 -24.88 54.97 -34.44
N ARG A 2 -25.88 54.18 -34.03
CA ARG A 2 -26.09 53.72 -32.65
C ARG A 2 -25.82 52.22 -32.66
N THR A 3 -24.70 51.81 -32.09
CA THR A 3 -24.27 50.41 -32.02
C THR A 3 -25.05 49.68 -30.91
N HIS A 4 -25.42 48.45 -31.22
CA HIS A 4 -26.37 47.59 -30.52
C HIS A 4 -26.03 47.30 -29.04
N LEU A 5 -27.05 47.37 -28.19
CA LEU A 5 -27.10 46.72 -26.88
C LEU A 5 -27.24 45.19 -27.04
N GLY A 6 -26.41 44.46 -26.28
CA GLY A 6 -26.81 43.36 -25.40
C GLY A 6 -27.58 42.18 -25.98
N GLN A 7 -26.87 41.08 -26.22
CA GLN A 7 -27.36 39.76 -25.84
C GLN A 7 -26.35 39.12 -24.89
N GLU A 8 -26.56 39.32 -23.58
CA GLU A 8 -25.98 38.44 -22.57
C GLU A 8 -26.67 37.08 -22.70
N GLY A 9 -25.93 36.09 -23.18
CA GLY A 9 -26.35 34.70 -23.16
C GLY A 9 -26.63 34.28 -21.72
N ARG A 10 -27.86 33.85 -21.48
CA ARG A 10 -28.31 33.16 -20.27
C ARG A 10 -27.29 32.06 -19.94
N ARG A 11 -26.46 32.24 -18.90
CA ARG A 11 -25.68 31.16 -18.30
C ARG A 11 -26.69 30.11 -17.86
N VAL A 12 -26.83 29.03 -18.63
CA VAL A 12 -27.50 27.82 -18.17
C VAL A 12 -26.72 27.37 -16.94
N SER A 13 -27.37 27.28 -15.77
CA SER A 13 -26.71 26.75 -14.58
C SER A 13 -26.22 25.35 -14.92
N ALA A 14 -24.94 25.08 -14.70
CA ALA A 14 -24.39 23.75 -14.92
C ALA A 14 -25.22 22.73 -14.13
N ARG A 15 -25.61 21.64 -14.80
CA ARG A 15 -26.33 20.52 -14.16
C ARG A 15 -25.49 20.01 -12.99
N VAL A 16 -26.12 19.64 -11.89
CA VAL A 16 -25.43 19.02 -10.76
C VAL A 16 -25.71 17.52 -10.81
N LEU A 17 -24.66 16.70 -10.80
CA LEU A 17 -24.76 15.26 -10.61
C LEU A 17 -24.19 14.89 -9.24
N ILE A 18 -24.98 14.18 -8.45
CA ILE A 18 -24.57 13.65 -7.16
C ILE A 18 -24.07 12.22 -7.39
N ILE A 19 -22.91 11.88 -6.82
CA ILE A 19 -22.33 10.55 -6.85
C ILE A 19 -22.29 10.04 -5.42
N GLU A 20 -23.04 8.99 -5.13
CA GLU A 20 -22.91 8.22 -3.89
C GLU A 20 -22.10 6.96 -4.19
N ALA A 21 -21.10 6.65 -3.37
CA ALA A 21 -20.26 5.48 -3.58
C ALA A 21 -19.86 4.83 -2.26
N ASP A 22 -19.64 3.52 -2.30
CA ASP A 22 -19.19 2.70 -1.18
C ASP A 22 -18.30 1.56 -1.68
N GLY A 23 -17.53 0.99 -0.76
CA GLY A 23 -16.75 -0.22 -0.96
C GLY A 23 -16.75 -1.07 0.29
N GLY A 24 -16.95 -2.37 0.10
CA GLY A 24 -16.95 -3.36 1.15
C GLY A 24 -15.82 -4.38 0.97
N SER A 25 -15.33 -4.95 2.07
CA SER A 25 -14.44 -6.11 2.07
C SER A 25 -14.79 -7.11 3.18
N ARG A 26 -15.15 -8.34 2.82
CA ARG A 26 -15.38 -9.45 3.75
C ARG A 26 -14.05 -10.07 4.19
N GLY A 27 -13.52 -9.58 5.31
CA GLY A 27 -12.24 -10.00 5.89
C GLY A 27 -11.06 -9.10 5.54
N ASN A 28 -11.22 -7.76 5.60
CA ASN A 28 -10.30 -6.71 5.16
C ASN A 28 -8.77 -6.93 5.46
N PRO A 29 -7.91 -7.25 4.45
CA PRO A 29 -8.22 -7.44 3.04
C PRO A 29 -8.86 -8.80 2.73
N GLY A 30 -10.01 -8.78 2.07
CA GLY A 30 -10.80 -9.98 1.78
C GLY A 30 -11.61 -9.81 0.51
N HIS A 31 -12.63 -10.66 0.32
CA HIS A 31 -13.52 -10.57 -0.82
C HIS A 31 -14.18 -9.19 -0.84
N ALA A 32 -13.83 -8.38 -1.83
CA ALA A 32 -14.17 -6.98 -1.90
C ALA A 32 -15.02 -6.67 -3.13
N GLY A 33 -15.92 -5.71 -2.99
CA GLY A 33 -16.79 -5.19 -4.04
C GLY A 33 -17.10 -3.73 -3.77
N TYR A 34 -17.42 -3.00 -4.84
CA TYR A 34 -17.79 -1.59 -4.76
C TYR A 34 -19.18 -1.37 -5.34
N GLY A 35 -19.81 -0.27 -4.94
CA GLY A 35 -21.07 0.21 -5.47
C GLY A 35 -21.04 1.72 -5.63
N SER A 36 -21.72 2.24 -6.66
CA SER A 36 -21.91 3.66 -6.87
C SER A 36 -23.22 3.96 -7.59
N VAL A 37 -23.84 5.08 -7.24
CA VAL A 37 -25.07 5.60 -7.80
C VAL A 37 -24.83 7.03 -8.26
N VAL A 38 -25.25 7.34 -9.49
CA VAL A 38 -25.29 8.72 -10.01
C VAL A 38 -26.73 9.21 -9.96
N ILE A 39 -26.95 10.36 -9.35
CA ILE A 39 -28.26 10.94 -9.07
C ILE A 39 -28.31 12.34 -9.70
N ASP A 40 -29.43 12.67 -10.34
CA ASP A 40 -29.70 14.02 -10.82
C ASP A 40 -29.93 14.96 -9.63
N GLY A 41 -29.10 16.00 -9.49
CA GLY A 41 -29.14 16.91 -8.34
C GLY A 41 -30.40 17.79 -8.27
N ALA A 42 -31.13 17.95 -9.38
CA ALA A 42 -32.37 18.74 -9.41
C ALA A 42 -33.60 17.91 -9.06
N THR A 43 -33.63 16.63 -9.46
CA THR A 43 -34.81 15.76 -9.33
C THR A 43 -34.67 14.67 -8.26
N GLY A 44 -33.45 14.34 -7.84
CA GLY A 44 -33.18 13.20 -6.96
C GLY A 44 -33.30 11.83 -7.64
N THR A 45 -33.49 11.80 -8.96
CA THR A 45 -33.65 10.56 -9.74
C THR A 45 -32.32 9.87 -9.93
N VAL A 46 -32.27 8.55 -9.72
CA VAL A 46 -31.10 7.74 -10.05
C VAL A 46 -30.98 7.64 -11.57
N LEU A 47 -29.82 8.00 -12.10
CA LEU A 47 -29.50 7.97 -13.53
C LEU A 47 -28.63 6.77 -13.91
N ALA A 48 -27.78 6.31 -12.99
CA ALA A 48 -26.91 5.16 -13.21
C ALA A 48 -26.54 4.47 -11.90
N GLU A 49 -26.40 3.15 -11.96
CA GLU A 49 -25.77 2.32 -10.92
C GLU A 49 -24.57 1.59 -11.52
N ARG A 50 -23.49 1.52 -10.75
CA ARG A 50 -22.26 0.80 -11.05
C ARG A 50 -21.86 -0.03 -9.86
N ALA A 51 -21.57 -1.31 -10.06
CA ALA A 51 -20.99 -2.15 -9.03
C ALA A 51 -20.02 -3.15 -9.64
N GLY A 52 -19.11 -3.67 -8.84
CA GLY A 52 -18.16 -4.67 -9.34
C GLY A 52 -17.38 -5.36 -8.25
N TYR A 53 -17.22 -6.67 -8.42
CA TYR A 53 -16.39 -7.51 -7.59
C TYR A 53 -14.91 -7.27 -7.92
N VAL A 54 -14.13 -6.89 -6.91
CA VAL A 54 -12.73 -6.46 -7.05
C VAL A 54 -11.77 -7.64 -6.87
N GLY A 55 -12.20 -8.74 -6.27
CA GLY A 55 -11.32 -9.83 -5.84
C GLY A 55 -10.93 -9.67 -4.38
N ILE A 56 -9.67 -9.99 -4.03
CA ILE A 56 -9.15 -9.76 -2.68
C ILE A 56 -8.55 -8.36 -2.60
N ALA A 57 -9.20 -7.47 -1.86
CA ALA A 57 -8.76 -6.09 -1.69
C ALA A 57 -9.15 -5.54 -0.31
N THR A 58 -8.63 -4.36 0.04
CA THR A 58 -9.04 -3.67 1.26
C THR A 58 -10.34 -2.87 1.05
N ASN A 59 -11.01 -2.49 2.14
CA ASN A 59 -12.19 -1.62 2.09
C ASN A 59 -11.92 -0.35 1.30
N ASN A 60 -10.83 0.34 1.63
CA ASN A 60 -10.48 1.62 1.01
C ASN A 60 -10.17 1.48 -0.49
N VAL A 61 -9.59 0.34 -0.92
CA VAL A 61 -9.38 0.07 -2.34
C VAL A 61 -10.74 -0.11 -3.04
N ALA A 62 -11.68 -0.81 -2.42
CA ALA A 62 -13.04 -0.93 -2.95
C ALA A 62 -13.76 0.43 -3.00
N GLU A 63 -13.65 1.27 -1.96
CA GLU A 63 -14.27 2.60 -1.93
C GLU A 63 -13.73 3.51 -3.04
N TYR A 64 -12.41 3.49 -3.27
CA TYR A 64 -11.80 4.22 -4.39
C TYR A 64 -12.26 3.70 -5.75
N ARG A 65 -12.48 2.38 -5.89
CA ARG A 65 -13.03 1.79 -7.11
C ARG A 65 -14.47 2.24 -7.34
N GLY A 66 -15.28 2.30 -6.28
CA GLY A 66 -16.64 2.85 -6.31
C GLY A 66 -16.67 4.30 -6.74
N LEU A 67 -15.80 5.13 -6.15
CA LEU A 67 -15.64 6.53 -6.54
C LEU A 67 -15.29 6.69 -8.02
N ILE A 68 -14.30 5.93 -8.51
CA ILE A 68 -13.87 5.97 -9.92
C ILE A 68 -15.04 5.61 -10.84
N ALA A 69 -15.74 4.50 -10.55
CA ALA A 69 -16.86 4.05 -11.36
C ALA A 69 -18.01 5.08 -11.40
N GLY A 70 -18.31 5.73 -10.27
CA GLY A 70 -19.28 6.81 -10.19
C GLY A 70 -18.87 8.06 -10.97
N LEU A 71 -17.61 8.46 -10.87
CA LEU A 71 -17.07 9.58 -11.64
C LEU A 71 -17.12 9.30 -13.15
N GLU A 72 -16.70 8.10 -13.60
CA GLU A 72 -16.77 7.72 -15.02
C GLU A 72 -18.21 7.71 -15.54
N ALA A 73 -19.16 7.19 -14.76
CA ALA A 73 -20.57 7.20 -15.11
C ALA A 73 -21.14 8.62 -15.20
N ALA A 74 -20.83 9.50 -14.23
CA ALA A 74 -21.29 10.88 -14.25
C ALA A 74 -20.73 11.67 -15.44
N ARG A 75 -19.45 11.48 -15.77
CA ARG A 75 -18.82 12.10 -16.96
C ARG A 75 -19.41 11.59 -18.27
N ALA A 76 -19.86 10.34 -18.32
CA ALA A 76 -20.53 9.77 -19.48
C ALA A 76 -21.96 10.32 -19.66
N ILE A 77 -22.64 10.65 -18.57
CA ILE A 77 -23.98 11.26 -18.58
C ILE A 77 -23.91 12.73 -19.01
N ASP A 78 -23.02 13.50 -18.39
CA ASP A 78 -22.85 14.92 -18.67
C ASP A 78 -21.40 15.37 -18.37
N PRO A 79 -20.58 15.61 -19.41
CA PRO A 79 -19.20 16.04 -19.26
C PRO A 79 -19.06 17.52 -18.85
N ASP A 80 -20.14 18.28 -18.69
CA ASP A 80 -20.09 19.68 -18.25
C ASP A 80 -20.80 19.88 -16.90
N ALA A 81 -21.30 18.82 -16.28
CA ALA A 81 -21.95 18.87 -14.97
C ALA A 81 -20.98 19.17 -13.83
N GLN A 82 -21.47 19.92 -12.83
CA GLN A 82 -20.86 20.00 -11.51
C GLN A 82 -21.07 18.67 -10.77
N LEU A 83 -20.06 18.21 -10.05
CA LEU A 83 -20.07 16.91 -9.38
C LEU A 83 -20.10 17.09 -7.86
N GLN A 84 -21.07 16.46 -7.20
CA GLN A 84 -21.11 16.34 -5.74
C GLN A 84 -20.89 14.89 -5.34
N VAL A 85 -19.71 14.57 -4.83
CA VAL A 85 -19.36 13.23 -4.37
C VAL A 85 -19.71 13.11 -2.89
N ARG A 86 -20.51 12.10 -2.54
CA ARG A 86 -20.91 11.75 -1.18
C ARG A 86 -20.42 10.34 -0.86
N LEU A 87 -19.64 10.21 0.20
CA LEU A 87 -19.04 8.95 0.62
C LEU A 87 -19.17 8.85 2.14
N ASP A 88 -19.39 7.66 2.68
CA ASP A 88 -19.30 7.39 4.12
C ASP A 88 -17.87 7.09 4.60
N SER A 89 -16.92 7.01 3.67
CA SER A 89 -15.49 6.98 3.94
C SER A 89 -14.90 8.38 4.15
N LYS A 90 -14.74 8.77 5.41
CA LYS A 90 -14.06 10.04 5.76
C LYS A 90 -12.64 10.08 5.21
N LEU A 91 -11.95 8.94 5.16
CA LEU A 91 -10.60 8.84 4.60
C LEU A 91 -10.57 9.26 3.12
N VAL A 92 -11.44 8.69 2.28
CA VAL A 92 -11.47 8.97 0.84
C VAL A 92 -11.89 10.43 0.60
N VAL A 93 -12.88 10.93 1.33
CA VAL A 93 -13.34 12.33 1.25
C VAL A 93 -12.20 13.30 1.54
N GLU A 94 -11.49 13.12 2.66
CA GLU A 94 -10.43 14.03 3.08
C GLU A 94 -9.21 13.97 2.15
N GLN A 95 -8.89 12.79 1.61
CA GLN A 95 -7.82 12.59 0.65
C GLN A 95 -8.10 13.21 -0.73
N MET A 96 -9.33 13.05 -1.22
CA MET A 96 -9.75 13.62 -2.49
C MET A 96 -9.99 15.13 -2.41
N SER A 97 -10.37 15.63 -1.23
CA SER A 97 -10.38 17.07 -0.94
C SER A 97 -8.99 17.69 -0.79
N GLY A 98 -7.92 16.89 -0.82
CA GLY A 98 -6.54 17.36 -0.65
C GLY A 98 -6.16 17.75 0.79
N ARG A 99 -7.07 17.59 1.76
CA ARG A 99 -6.81 17.89 3.17
C ARG A 99 -5.91 16.84 3.81
N TRP A 100 -6.05 15.58 3.40
CA TRP A 100 -5.24 14.47 3.90
C TRP A 100 -4.33 13.91 2.80
N GLN A 101 -3.10 13.55 3.18
CA GLN A 101 -2.16 12.93 2.24
C GLN A 101 -2.55 11.47 1.95
N ILE A 102 -2.51 11.09 0.67
CA ILE A 102 -2.68 9.69 0.25
C ILE A 102 -1.32 9.01 0.33
N LYS A 103 -1.09 8.30 1.45
CA LYS A 103 0.20 7.62 1.71
C LYS A 103 0.22 6.19 1.17
N HIS A 104 -0.93 5.50 1.13
CA HIS A 104 -1.02 4.09 0.74
C HIS A 104 -0.74 3.89 -0.76
N PRO A 105 0.21 3.01 -1.14
CA PRO A 105 0.65 2.83 -2.53
C PRO A 105 -0.49 2.37 -3.45
N ASP A 106 -1.39 1.49 -3.00
CA ASP A 106 -2.53 1.03 -3.82
C ASP A 106 -3.59 2.13 -4.03
N MET A 107 -3.66 3.10 -3.12
CA MET A 107 -4.64 4.19 -3.21
C MET A 107 -4.11 5.36 -4.06
N LYS A 108 -2.79 5.56 -4.14
CA LYS A 108 -2.18 6.59 -5.00
C LYS A 108 -2.61 6.51 -6.47
N PRO A 109 -2.51 5.36 -7.17
CA PRO A 109 -2.94 5.26 -8.56
C PRO A 109 -4.45 5.41 -8.70
N LEU A 110 -5.24 4.93 -7.73
CA LEU A 110 -6.69 5.10 -7.75
C LEU A 110 -7.09 6.57 -7.57
N ALA A 111 -6.43 7.29 -6.66
CA ALA A 111 -6.65 8.71 -6.46
C ALA A 111 -6.19 9.55 -7.65
N LEU A 112 -5.05 9.21 -8.26
CA LEU A 112 -4.62 9.84 -9.51
C LEU A 112 -5.65 9.62 -10.62
N ARG A 113 -6.15 8.39 -10.76
CA ARG A 113 -7.20 8.08 -11.74
C ARG A 113 -8.49 8.86 -11.47
N ALA A 114 -8.96 8.91 -10.23
CA ALA A 114 -10.13 9.70 -9.85
C ALA A 114 -9.94 11.20 -10.15
N ARG A 115 -8.75 11.75 -9.88
CA ARG A 115 -8.39 13.14 -10.20
C ARG A 115 -8.32 13.40 -11.71
N GLU A 116 -7.78 12.47 -12.48
CA GLU A 116 -7.78 12.55 -13.95
C GLU A 116 -9.20 12.61 -14.50
N ILE A 117 -10.10 11.73 -14.04
CA ILE A 117 -11.51 11.72 -14.49
C ILE A 117 -12.23 13.02 -14.09
N ALA A 118 -11.92 13.54 -12.91
CA ALA A 118 -12.48 14.79 -12.40
C ALA A 118 -11.86 16.05 -13.03
N THR A 119 -10.83 15.93 -13.87
CA THR A 119 -10.15 17.09 -14.46
C THR A 119 -11.12 17.89 -15.33
N GLY A 120 -11.23 19.20 -15.06
CA GLY A 120 -12.14 20.10 -15.78
C GLY A 120 -13.56 20.20 -15.19
N ALA A 121 -13.91 19.38 -14.20
CA ALA A 121 -15.17 19.49 -13.46
C ALA A 121 -14.95 20.21 -12.12
N GLU A 122 -15.95 20.97 -11.67
CA GLU A 122 -16.02 21.43 -10.28
C GLU A 122 -16.55 20.28 -9.42
N VAL A 123 -15.73 19.78 -8.49
CA VAL A 123 -16.05 18.62 -7.66
C VAL A 123 -16.03 18.98 -6.17
N VAL A 124 -17.13 18.70 -5.48
CA VAL A 124 -17.23 18.82 -4.03
C VAL A 124 -17.29 17.43 -3.41
N TYR A 125 -16.41 17.15 -2.45
CA TYR A 125 -16.41 15.89 -1.70
C TYR A 125 -16.99 16.11 -0.31
N THR A 126 -18.04 15.35 0.02
CA THR A 126 -18.77 15.45 1.29
C THR A 126 -18.81 14.08 1.96
N TRP A 127 -18.47 14.07 3.24
CA TRP A 127 -18.68 12.88 4.07
C TRP A 127 -20.15 12.82 4.51
N ILE A 128 -20.77 11.65 4.37
CA ILE A 128 -22.13 11.37 4.84
C ILE A 128 -22.13 10.20 5.84
N PRO A 129 -23.06 10.15 6.82
CA PRO A 129 -23.21 8.98 7.67
C PRO A 129 -23.58 7.73 6.86
N ARG A 130 -23.18 6.55 7.34
CA ARG A 130 -23.39 5.27 6.65
C ARG A 130 -24.86 4.95 6.42
N GLU A 131 -25.72 5.33 7.36
CA GLU A 131 -27.18 5.21 7.23
C GLU A 131 -27.77 6.00 6.06
N SER A 132 -27.02 6.97 5.52
CA SER A 132 -27.39 7.77 4.36
C SER A 132 -26.83 7.23 3.04
N ASN A 133 -25.94 6.22 3.06
CA ASN A 133 -25.26 5.67 1.86
C ASN A 133 -25.78 4.27 1.45
N LYS A 134 -27.02 3.94 1.82
CA LYS A 134 -27.58 2.57 1.72
C LYS A 134 -27.59 1.98 0.31
N LYS A 135 -27.80 2.78 -0.73
CA LYS A 135 -27.88 2.28 -2.11
C LYS A 135 -26.51 1.82 -2.62
N ALA A 136 -25.47 2.59 -2.35
CA ALA A 136 -24.11 2.21 -2.71
C ALA A 136 -23.60 1.00 -1.90
N ASP A 137 -23.91 0.93 -0.60
CA ASP A 137 -23.61 -0.24 0.25
C ASP A 137 -24.32 -1.51 -0.26
N ALA A 138 -25.59 -1.42 -0.64
CA ALA A 138 -26.33 -2.54 -1.21
C ALA A 138 -25.70 -3.05 -2.52
N LEU A 139 -25.29 -2.14 -3.41
CA LEU A 139 -24.60 -2.49 -4.65
C LEU A 139 -23.23 -3.15 -4.41
N ALA A 140 -22.45 -2.64 -3.44
CA ALA A 140 -21.18 -3.26 -3.06
C ALA A 140 -21.37 -4.68 -2.52
N ASN A 141 -22.41 -4.90 -1.71
CA ASN A 141 -22.78 -6.22 -1.21
C ASN A 141 -23.26 -7.16 -2.32
N GLU A 142 -24.12 -6.68 -3.23
CA GLU A 142 -24.56 -7.45 -4.39
C GLU A 142 -23.38 -7.94 -5.23
N ALA A 143 -22.42 -7.06 -5.52
CA ALA A 143 -21.21 -7.41 -6.25
C ALA A 143 -20.37 -8.47 -5.51
N MET A 144 -20.23 -8.37 -4.18
CA MET A 144 -19.52 -9.37 -3.39
C MET A 144 -20.22 -10.73 -3.33
N ASP A 145 -21.56 -10.74 -3.27
CA ASP A 145 -22.38 -11.96 -3.21
C ASP A 145 -22.41 -12.69 -4.54
N THR A 146 -22.63 -11.96 -5.62
CA THR A 146 -22.68 -12.51 -6.99
C THR A 146 -21.29 -12.81 -7.55
N LYS A 147 -20.25 -12.13 -7.02
CA LYS A 147 -18.90 -12.05 -7.59
C LYS A 147 -18.89 -11.53 -9.03
N ASP A 148 -19.91 -10.78 -9.42
CA ASP A 148 -19.99 -10.14 -10.73
C ASP A 148 -18.99 -8.98 -10.81
N PRO A 149 -18.02 -9.00 -11.76
CA PRO A 149 -17.03 -7.93 -11.87
C PRO A 149 -17.59 -6.63 -12.46
N ASP A 150 -18.77 -6.62 -13.09
CA ASP A 150 -19.28 -5.44 -13.82
C ASP A 150 -20.82 -5.40 -13.90
N ILE A 151 -21.45 -4.89 -12.83
CA ILE A 151 -22.89 -4.59 -12.79
C ILE A 151 -23.10 -3.16 -13.26
N ARG A 152 -23.88 -2.97 -14.33
CA ARG A 152 -24.26 -1.66 -14.87
C ARG A 152 -25.75 -1.58 -15.11
N ARG A 153 -26.37 -0.53 -14.59
CA ARG A 153 -27.77 -0.20 -14.84
C ARG A 153 -27.86 1.30 -15.16
N ASP A 154 -28.44 1.63 -16.30
CA ASP A 154 -28.64 3.02 -16.73
C ASP A 154 -30.15 3.29 -16.79
N PHE A 155 -30.55 4.47 -16.31
CA PHE A 155 -31.96 4.84 -16.18
C PHE A 155 -32.23 6.10 -17.00
N ASP A 156 -33.27 6.04 -17.84
CA ASP A 156 -33.72 7.19 -18.61
C ASP A 156 -34.57 8.10 -17.72
N PRO A 157 -34.22 9.39 -17.56
CA PRO A 157 -35.05 10.36 -16.82
C PRO A 157 -36.46 10.55 -17.43
N GLY A 158 -36.74 10.00 -18.62
CA GLY A 158 -38.06 10.04 -19.28
C GLY A 158 -38.95 8.80 -19.11
N GLY A 159 -38.54 7.75 -18.37
CA GLY A 159 -39.33 6.52 -18.19
C GLY A 159 -40.21 6.54 -16.94
N PRO A 160 -41.42 5.94 -16.95
CA PRO A 160 -42.30 5.91 -15.78
C PRO A 160 -41.76 4.89 -14.76
N GLY A 161 -41.22 5.36 -13.63
CA GLY A 161 -40.65 4.50 -12.61
C GLY A 161 -40.75 5.08 -11.19
N ASP A 162 -41.66 4.49 -10.43
CA ASP A 162 -41.88 4.47 -8.98
C ASP A 162 -41.04 5.39 -8.07
N SER A 163 -41.74 6.38 -7.52
CA SER A 163 -41.38 7.15 -6.34
C SER A 163 -41.32 6.25 -5.10
N ALA A 164 -40.10 5.93 -4.65
CA ALA A 164 -39.86 5.38 -3.32
C ALA A 164 -39.45 6.50 -2.34
N GLU A 165 -40.25 6.60 -1.29
CA GLU A 165 -40.32 7.64 -0.26
C GLU A 165 -38.99 7.92 0.47
N LEU A 166 -38.61 9.19 0.53
CA LEU A 166 -37.67 9.73 1.52
C LEU A 166 -38.49 10.24 2.71
N ALA A 167 -38.36 9.55 3.85
CA ALA A 167 -38.92 9.97 5.11
C ALA A 167 -38.14 11.17 5.68
N ASP A 168 -38.94 12.16 6.06
CA ASP A 168 -38.66 13.47 6.62
C ASP A 168 -37.82 13.42 7.91
N ASN A 169 -36.91 14.40 8.10
CA ASN A 169 -36.59 15.00 9.39
C ASN A 169 -35.68 16.23 9.25
N PRO A 170 -35.77 17.20 10.18
CA PRO A 170 -35.78 18.61 9.85
C PRO A 170 -34.43 19.30 10.01
N VAL A 171 -34.22 20.30 9.16
CA VAL A 171 -33.11 21.26 9.25
C VAL A 171 -33.46 22.29 10.31
N ASP A 172 -32.75 22.28 11.44
CA ASP A 172 -32.79 23.38 12.39
C ASP A 172 -31.80 24.46 11.99
N SER A 173 -32.28 25.69 12.09
CA SER A 173 -31.69 26.91 11.57
C SER A 173 -30.66 27.50 12.54
N ALA A 174 -29.50 27.91 12.02
CA ALA A 174 -28.71 28.98 12.62
C ALA A 174 -27.93 29.72 11.53
N ALA A 175 -28.31 30.97 11.28
CA ALA A 175 -27.61 31.95 10.47
C ALA A 175 -26.67 32.82 11.37
N PRO A 176 -25.97 33.84 10.85
CA PRO A 176 -24.60 33.75 10.36
C PRO A 176 -23.64 34.63 11.19
N VAL A 177 -22.32 34.39 11.09
CA VAL A 177 -21.31 35.37 11.52
C VAL A 177 -20.42 35.70 10.32
N GLU A 178 -20.54 36.94 9.85
CA GLU A 178 -19.68 37.53 8.82
C GLU A 178 -18.22 37.60 9.28
N SER A 179 -17.29 37.31 8.38
CA SER A 179 -15.95 37.88 8.43
C SER A 179 -15.42 38.09 7.01
N THR A 180 -15.48 39.33 6.57
CA THR A 180 -14.71 39.88 5.46
C THR A 180 -13.31 40.25 5.94
N THR A 181 -12.25 39.67 5.35
CA THR A 181 -11.00 40.42 5.15
C THR A 181 -10.28 39.95 3.88
N THR A 182 -9.84 40.95 3.13
CA THR A 182 -9.18 40.97 1.82
C THR A 182 -7.79 40.34 1.80
N GLY A 183 -7.44 39.75 0.65
CA GLY A 183 -6.15 39.11 0.40
C GLY A 183 -4.98 40.07 0.14
N ALA A 184 -3.78 39.49 0.26
CA ALA A 184 -2.54 40.01 -0.32
C ALA A 184 -1.86 38.86 -1.07
N ALA A 185 -1.56 39.09 -2.36
CA ALA A 185 -0.90 38.15 -3.26
C ALA A 185 0.62 38.09 -3.03
N PRO A 186 1.28 36.94 -3.24
CA PRO A 186 2.75 36.89 -3.33
C PRO A 186 3.25 37.33 -4.73
N PRO A 187 4.49 37.86 -4.82
CA PRO A 187 5.01 38.49 -6.04
C PRO A 187 5.54 37.49 -7.09
N PRO A 188 5.74 37.94 -8.35
CA PRO A 188 6.14 37.07 -9.46
C PRO A 188 7.63 36.72 -9.40
N ILE A 189 7.95 35.47 -9.74
CA ILE A 189 9.34 35.01 -9.93
C ILE A 189 9.75 35.38 -11.36
N SER A 190 10.83 36.15 -11.48
CA SER A 190 11.43 36.58 -12.73
C SER A 190 12.15 35.44 -13.45
N ASP A 191 11.86 35.27 -14.73
CA ASP A 191 12.67 34.53 -15.70
C ASP A 191 14.01 35.23 -15.90
N ASP A 192 15.10 34.62 -15.44
CA ASP A 192 16.44 34.86 -15.96
C ASP A 192 17.38 33.72 -15.59
N THR A 193 17.49 32.71 -16.48
CA THR A 193 18.69 31.86 -16.56
C THR A 193 18.77 31.25 -17.97
N PRO A 194 19.96 31.19 -18.60
CA PRO A 194 20.07 31.06 -20.04
C PRO A 194 19.82 29.64 -20.55
N VAL A 195 19.17 29.56 -21.71
CA VAL A 195 18.95 28.34 -22.49
C VAL A 195 20.30 27.77 -22.93
N ALA A 196 20.67 26.60 -22.40
CA ALA A 196 21.82 25.83 -22.86
C ALA A 196 21.43 24.96 -24.07
N THR A 197 22.14 25.18 -25.18
CA THR A 197 22.02 24.47 -26.46
C THR A 197 22.37 22.97 -26.34
N PRO A 198 21.75 22.04 -27.11
CA PRO A 198 22.03 20.61 -27.00
C PRO A 198 23.41 20.25 -27.59
N GLY A 199 24.37 19.95 -26.72
CA GLY A 199 25.70 19.44 -27.08
C GLY A 199 25.79 17.91 -26.96
N THR A 200 25.99 17.25 -28.11
CA THR A 200 26.70 15.97 -28.35
C THR A 200 26.68 14.84 -27.30
N ARG A 201 26.08 13.70 -27.70
CA ARG A 201 26.12 12.40 -27.01
C ARG A 201 27.56 11.93 -26.70
N ARG A 202 27.79 11.48 -25.46
CA ARG A 202 28.03 10.07 -25.06
C ARG A 202 28.79 10.05 -23.73
N ASP A 203 28.05 9.92 -22.63
CA ASP A 203 28.48 9.17 -21.45
C ASP A 203 27.23 8.44 -20.95
N ALA A 204 27.33 7.12 -20.76
CA ALA A 204 26.19 6.33 -20.33
C ALA A 204 25.72 6.83 -18.95
N LEU A 205 24.45 7.23 -18.85
CA LEU A 205 23.81 7.79 -17.65
C LEU A 205 23.86 6.86 -16.41
N PHE A 206 24.34 5.63 -16.57
CA PHE A 206 24.45 4.58 -15.55
C PHE A 206 25.86 3.99 -15.44
N ALA A 207 26.86 4.59 -16.09
CA ALA A 207 28.24 4.23 -15.81
C ALA A 207 28.59 4.80 -14.43
N VAL A 208 28.51 3.96 -13.40
CA VAL A 208 29.27 4.18 -12.17
C VAL A 208 30.70 4.48 -12.63
N LYS A 209 31.15 5.72 -12.44
CA LYS A 209 32.54 6.10 -12.72
C LYS A 209 33.42 5.26 -11.79
N GLY A 210 33.91 4.12 -12.28
CA GLY A 210 35.02 3.34 -11.70
C GLY A 210 35.06 3.23 -10.18
N ALA A 211 33.98 2.79 -9.52
CA ALA A 211 34.05 2.42 -8.11
C ALA A 211 34.64 1.01 -7.99
N ASP A 212 35.61 0.87 -7.09
CA ASP A 212 36.32 -0.34 -6.66
C ASP A 212 35.37 -1.35 -5.99
N LEU A 213 34.34 -1.78 -6.73
CA LEU A 213 33.27 -2.65 -6.26
C LEU A 213 33.62 -4.10 -6.55
N VAL A 214 33.44 -4.94 -5.55
CA VAL A 214 33.47 -6.38 -5.70
C VAL A 214 32.17 -6.87 -6.34
N SER A 215 32.17 -8.14 -6.73
CA SER A 215 30.98 -8.87 -7.18
C SER A 215 29.84 -8.75 -6.16
N PRO A 216 28.57 -8.77 -6.58
CA PRO A 216 27.45 -8.45 -5.69
C PRO A 216 27.18 -9.53 -4.64
N LEU A 217 26.73 -9.09 -3.46
CA LEU A 217 26.13 -9.95 -2.44
C LEU A 217 24.61 -9.89 -2.55
N THR A 218 23.95 -11.04 -2.68
CA THR A 218 22.48 -11.13 -2.72
C THR A 218 21.95 -11.77 -1.45
N LEU A 219 20.93 -11.14 -0.85
CA LEU A 219 20.26 -11.57 0.36
C LEU A 219 18.81 -11.93 0.04
N VAL A 220 18.47 -13.19 0.25
CA VAL A 220 17.11 -13.72 0.06
C VAL A 220 16.46 -13.78 1.44
N LEU A 221 15.66 -12.77 1.76
CA LEU A 221 14.90 -12.70 3.00
C LEU A 221 13.65 -13.56 2.89
N VAL A 222 13.48 -14.51 3.82
CA VAL A 222 12.36 -15.45 3.83
C VAL A 222 11.56 -15.23 5.11
N ARG A 223 10.27 -14.91 4.99
CA ARG A 223 9.38 -14.88 6.15
C ARG A 223 9.08 -16.32 6.59
N HIS A 224 9.00 -16.60 7.88
CA HIS A 224 8.52 -17.91 8.35
C HIS A 224 7.12 -18.26 7.79
N GLY A 225 6.80 -19.56 7.69
CA GLY A 225 5.46 -20.03 7.36
C GLY A 225 4.43 -19.75 8.47
N VAL A 226 3.14 -19.96 8.20
CA VAL A 226 2.10 -19.65 9.19
C VAL A 226 2.19 -20.50 10.46
N THR A 227 1.81 -19.87 11.57
CA THR A 227 1.55 -20.49 12.88
C THR A 227 0.06 -20.30 13.23
N ASP A 228 -0.43 -20.95 14.28
CA ASP A 228 -1.83 -20.73 14.69
C ASP A 228 -2.09 -19.29 15.13
N MET A 229 -1.10 -18.63 15.76
CA MET A 229 -1.16 -17.20 16.08
C MET A 229 -1.16 -16.32 14.81
N THR A 230 -0.48 -16.74 13.74
CA THR A 230 -0.50 -16.01 12.46
C THR A 230 -1.90 -16.04 11.85
N ILE A 231 -2.56 -17.21 11.87
CA ILE A 231 -3.92 -17.37 11.33
C ILE A 231 -4.93 -16.63 12.22
N GLY A 232 -4.77 -16.71 13.54
CA GLY A 232 -5.62 -16.04 14.50
C GLY A 232 -5.39 -14.52 14.62
N GLY A 233 -4.45 -13.92 13.87
CA GLY A 233 -4.18 -12.48 13.94
C GLY A 233 -3.62 -11.99 15.29
N HIS A 234 -2.92 -12.87 16.02
CA HIS A 234 -2.29 -12.54 17.30
C HIS A 234 -0.87 -12.02 17.07
N LEU A 235 -0.47 -11.04 17.87
CA LEU A 235 0.87 -10.48 17.86
C LEU A 235 1.85 -11.48 18.47
N SER A 236 2.80 -11.94 17.66
CA SER A 236 3.88 -12.83 18.09
C SER A 236 5.23 -12.21 17.73
N GLY A 237 5.87 -11.65 18.74
CA GLY A 237 7.09 -10.88 18.64
C GLY A 237 8.34 -11.72 18.79
N GLY A 238 9.41 -11.03 19.14
CA GLY A 238 10.72 -11.61 19.43
C GLY A 238 10.98 -11.84 20.91
N SER A 239 10.10 -11.43 21.84
CA SER A 239 10.36 -11.44 23.29
C SER A 239 10.40 -12.85 23.88
N VAL A 240 9.62 -13.76 23.32
CA VAL A 240 9.59 -15.19 23.62
C VAL A 240 9.96 -16.00 22.37
N PRO A 241 10.46 -17.26 22.49
CA PRO A 241 10.79 -18.09 21.33
C PRO A 241 9.64 -18.26 20.33
N GLY A 242 8.40 -18.08 20.81
CA GLY A 242 7.18 -18.05 20.01
C GLY A 242 6.73 -19.43 19.53
N PRO A 243 5.61 -19.50 18.81
CA PRO A 243 5.00 -20.77 18.42
C PRO A 243 5.76 -21.45 17.27
N SER A 244 5.60 -22.77 17.19
CA SER A 244 5.97 -23.57 16.02
C SER A 244 5.07 -23.28 14.81
N LEU A 245 5.55 -23.64 13.62
CA LEU A 245 4.73 -23.72 12.41
C LEU A 245 3.60 -24.73 12.62
N ASN A 246 2.41 -24.42 12.10
CA ASN A 246 1.35 -25.41 12.02
C ASN A 246 1.51 -26.29 10.77
N ALA A 247 0.54 -27.17 10.51
CA ALA A 247 0.61 -28.08 9.35
C ALA A 247 0.74 -27.32 8.01
N ALA A 248 -0.04 -26.26 7.82
CA ALA A 248 0.04 -25.42 6.63
C ALA A 248 1.38 -24.68 6.55
N GLY A 249 1.87 -24.15 7.67
CA GLY A 249 3.17 -23.48 7.77
C GLY A 249 4.34 -24.40 7.39
N ARG A 250 4.29 -25.68 7.75
CA ARG A 250 5.31 -26.67 7.36
C ARG A 250 5.29 -26.94 5.86
N VAL A 251 4.12 -27.01 5.22
CA VAL A 251 4.00 -27.13 3.76
C VAL A 251 4.55 -25.88 3.08
N GLN A 252 4.21 -24.69 3.59
CA GLN A 252 4.76 -23.42 3.11
C GLN A 252 6.29 -23.38 3.25
N ALA A 253 6.86 -23.81 4.38
CA ALA A 253 8.30 -23.89 4.56
C ALA A 253 9.00 -24.84 3.57
N ALA A 254 8.35 -25.95 3.21
CA ALA A 254 8.87 -26.86 2.18
C ALA A 254 8.86 -26.22 0.78
N LYS A 255 7.78 -25.50 0.43
CA LYS A 255 7.69 -24.74 -0.82
C LYS A 255 8.72 -23.61 -0.89
N ALA A 256 8.92 -22.86 0.20
CA ALA A 256 9.94 -21.82 0.29
C ALA A 256 11.35 -22.40 0.11
N ALA A 257 11.62 -23.56 0.71
CA ALA A 257 12.88 -24.29 0.53
C ALA A 257 13.13 -24.64 -0.94
N ASP A 258 12.11 -25.11 -1.65
CA ASP A 258 12.24 -25.42 -3.07
C ASP A 258 12.42 -24.16 -3.94
N ALA A 259 11.68 -23.08 -3.64
CA ALA A 259 11.83 -21.80 -4.32
C ALA A 259 13.25 -21.22 -4.14
N VAL A 260 13.80 -21.27 -2.92
CA VAL A 260 15.21 -20.90 -2.63
C VAL A 260 16.18 -21.78 -3.41
N TYR A 261 15.96 -23.10 -3.46
CA TYR A 261 16.82 -24.00 -4.21
C TYR A 261 16.84 -23.67 -5.71
N ARG A 262 15.71 -23.26 -6.28
CA ARG A 262 15.61 -22.89 -7.70
C ARG A 262 16.38 -21.62 -8.08
N ILE A 263 16.67 -20.73 -7.12
CA ILE A 263 17.47 -19.51 -7.35
C ILE A 263 18.87 -19.88 -7.87
N GLY A 264 19.27 -19.27 -8.99
CA GLY A 264 20.54 -19.53 -9.67
C GLY A 264 20.64 -20.91 -10.32
N ARG A 265 19.51 -21.62 -10.45
CA ARG A 265 19.40 -22.94 -11.12
C ARG A 265 18.34 -22.95 -12.20
N GLN A 266 17.17 -22.39 -11.90
CA GLN A 266 15.97 -22.39 -12.74
C GLN A 266 15.23 -21.05 -12.69
N THR A 267 15.32 -20.35 -11.57
CA THR A 267 14.77 -19.00 -11.40
C THR A 267 15.90 -18.05 -11.06
N TRP A 268 15.72 -16.76 -11.36
CA TRP A 268 16.69 -15.71 -11.06
C TRP A 268 18.10 -16.06 -11.56
N GLU A 269 18.26 -16.40 -12.84
CA GLU A 269 19.52 -16.93 -13.42
C GLU A 269 20.74 -16.02 -13.21
N ARG A 270 20.53 -14.72 -12.98
CA ARG A 270 21.57 -13.73 -12.69
C ARG A 270 21.94 -13.63 -11.21
N VAL A 271 21.26 -14.36 -10.34
CA VAL A 271 21.57 -14.50 -8.92
C VAL A 271 22.29 -15.84 -8.73
N PRO A 272 23.43 -15.89 -8.03
CA PRO A 272 24.13 -17.14 -7.78
C PRO A 272 23.28 -18.07 -6.90
N LYS A 273 23.64 -19.36 -6.89
CA LYS A 273 22.99 -20.36 -6.03
C LYS A 273 23.15 -19.95 -4.57
N VAL A 274 22.08 -20.07 -3.79
CA VAL A 274 22.15 -19.84 -2.34
C VAL A 274 23.04 -20.89 -1.68
N THR A 275 24.00 -20.44 -0.87
CA THR A 275 24.99 -21.32 -0.19
C THR A 275 25.00 -21.21 1.33
N ARG A 276 24.48 -20.11 1.91
CA ARG A 276 24.50 -19.88 3.36
C ARG A 276 23.11 -19.52 3.89
N ILE A 277 22.83 -19.88 5.13
CA ILE A 277 21.55 -19.62 5.81
C ILE A 277 21.82 -19.02 7.18
N VAL A 278 21.27 -17.82 7.40
CA VAL A 278 21.19 -17.19 8.72
C VAL A 278 19.72 -17.04 9.09
N ALA A 279 19.36 -17.34 10.33
CA ALA A 279 17.99 -17.33 10.78
C ALA A 279 17.83 -16.66 12.14
N SER A 280 16.67 -16.06 12.34
CA SER A 280 16.24 -15.62 13.66
C SER A 280 16.16 -16.80 14.64
N PRO A 281 16.43 -16.59 15.94
CA PRO A 281 16.35 -17.65 16.96
C PRO A 281 14.93 -18.17 17.23
N MET A 282 13.88 -17.57 16.65
CA MET A 282 12.50 -17.97 16.95
C MET A 282 12.19 -19.36 16.37
N VAL A 283 11.34 -20.12 17.04
CA VAL A 283 11.05 -21.53 16.67
C VAL A 283 10.54 -21.62 15.23
N ARG A 284 9.53 -20.81 14.87
CA ARG A 284 8.97 -20.72 13.51
C ARG A 284 9.98 -20.41 12.40
N THR A 285 10.98 -19.55 12.68
CA THR A 285 12.04 -19.22 11.72
C THR A 285 13.07 -20.34 11.64
N GLN A 286 13.42 -20.97 12.76
CA GLN A 286 14.31 -22.13 12.79
C GLN A 286 13.72 -23.34 12.05
N GLU A 287 12.41 -23.60 12.19
CA GLU A 287 11.73 -24.67 11.45
C GLU A 287 11.71 -24.39 9.93
N THR A 288 11.45 -23.14 9.54
CA THR A 288 11.48 -22.70 8.14
C THR A 288 12.90 -22.80 7.56
N ALA A 289 13.89 -22.25 8.26
CA ALA A 289 15.29 -22.31 7.88
C ALA A 289 15.83 -23.74 7.82
N GLY A 290 15.40 -24.61 8.74
CA GLY A 290 15.75 -26.03 8.73
C GLY A 290 15.21 -26.77 7.50
N SER A 291 14.03 -26.39 7.01
CA SER A 291 13.51 -26.89 5.72
C SER A 291 14.41 -26.48 4.56
N ILE A 292 14.79 -25.20 4.51
CA ILE A 292 15.71 -24.65 3.51
C ILE A 292 17.08 -25.35 3.57
N GLY A 293 17.64 -25.50 4.77
CA GLY A 293 18.92 -26.16 5.02
C GLY A 293 18.96 -27.59 4.54
N ARG A 294 17.92 -28.39 4.82
CA ARG A 294 17.78 -29.76 4.29
C ARG A 294 17.72 -29.79 2.76
N ARG A 295 17.07 -28.80 2.14
CA ARG A 295 16.88 -28.76 0.68
C ARG A 295 18.14 -28.34 -0.08
N ILE A 296 18.92 -27.39 0.46
CA ILE A 296 20.13 -26.87 -0.19
C ILE A 296 21.43 -27.50 0.33
N GLY A 297 21.37 -28.26 1.43
CA GLY A 297 22.53 -28.91 2.04
C GLY A 297 23.40 -27.98 2.90
N ALA A 298 22.81 -26.96 3.53
CA ALA A 298 23.53 -25.97 4.33
C ALA A 298 23.08 -25.99 5.81
N LYS A 299 24.00 -25.68 6.71
CA LYS A 299 23.71 -25.50 8.15
C LYS A 299 22.99 -24.16 8.36
N VAL A 300 22.07 -24.14 9.32
CA VAL A 300 21.43 -22.90 9.78
C VAL A 300 22.31 -22.25 10.85
N GLU A 301 22.71 -21.01 10.59
CA GLU A 301 23.33 -20.12 11.56
C GLU A 301 22.24 -19.27 12.21
N THR A 302 22.43 -18.90 13.49
CA THR A 302 21.45 -18.11 14.24
C THR A 302 22.01 -16.73 14.54
N ASP A 303 21.22 -15.69 14.27
CA ASP A 303 21.56 -14.30 14.60
C ASP A 303 20.36 -13.58 15.24
N ASP A 304 20.58 -13.05 16.45
CA ASP A 304 19.56 -12.36 17.25
C ASP A 304 19.02 -11.10 16.56
N ARG A 305 19.81 -10.45 15.70
CA ARG A 305 19.40 -9.25 14.96
C ARG A 305 18.33 -9.54 13.91
N LEU A 306 18.02 -10.80 13.63
CA LEU A 306 16.90 -11.21 12.79
C LEU A 306 15.60 -11.47 13.56
N ARG A 307 15.55 -11.32 14.90
CA ARG A 307 14.32 -11.46 15.71
C ARG A 307 13.19 -10.58 15.19
N GLU A 308 11.96 -11.03 15.41
CA GLU A 308 10.81 -10.14 15.22
C GLU A 308 10.88 -8.99 16.21
N ILE A 309 10.16 -7.91 15.93
CA ILE A 309 9.98 -6.80 16.88
C ILE A 309 9.56 -7.33 18.27
N SER A 310 10.08 -6.73 19.34
CA SER A 310 9.52 -6.97 20.67
C SER A 310 8.20 -6.21 20.80
N PHE A 311 7.09 -6.93 20.98
CA PHE A 311 5.78 -6.30 21.20
C PHE A 311 5.56 -5.82 22.64
N GLY A 312 6.48 -6.11 23.56
CA GLY A 312 6.36 -5.71 24.96
C GLY A 312 5.04 -6.17 25.56
N GLU A 313 4.28 -5.24 26.14
CA GLU A 313 2.97 -5.50 26.73
C GLU A 313 1.90 -5.98 25.72
N TRP A 314 2.15 -5.84 24.41
CA TRP A 314 1.22 -6.29 23.36
C TRP A 314 1.43 -7.74 22.93
N GLU A 315 2.45 -8.42 23.47
CA GLU A 315 2.76 -9.81 23.13
C GLU A 315 1.56 -10.74 23.38
N GLY A 316 1.21 -11.55 22.38
CA GLY A 316 0.12 -12.52 22.47
C GLY A 316 -1.29 -11.96 22.26
N LEU A 317 -1.49 -10.64 22.27
CA LEU A 317 -2.81 -10.04 22.07
C LEU A 317 -3.28 -10.20 20.62
N ALA A 318 -4.58 -10.43 20.45
CA ALA A 318 -5.21 -10.35 19.14
C ALA A 318 -5.29 -8.88 18.68
N THR A 319 -5.07 -8.65 17.39
CA THR A 319 -4.98 -7.27 16.85
C THR A 319 -6.28 -6.48 17.03
N ASP A 320 -7.44 -7.16 16.96
CA ASP A 320 -8.77 -6.60 17.19
C ASP A 320 -9.00 -6.18 18.65
N GLN A 321 -8.59 -7.02 19.60
CA GLN A 321 -8.63 -6.72 21.03
C GLN A 321 -7.73 -5.52 21.36
N LEU A 322 -6.54 -5.47 20.75
CA LEU A 322 -5.61 -4.38 20.98
C LEU A 322 -6.13 -3.04 20.42
N ALA A 323 -6.75 -3.05 19.23
CA ALA A 323 -7.37 -1.86 18.66
C ALA A 323 -8.50 -1.31 19.55
N GLN A 324 -9.30 -2.19 20.15
CA GLN A 324 -10.34 -1.80 21.10
C GLN A 324 -9.75 -1.21 22.39
N ALA A 325 -8.68 -1.80 22.91
CA ALA A 325 -8.08 -1.40 24.19
C ALA A 325 -7.23 -0.13 24.10
N THR A 326 -6.56 0.11 22.97
CA THR A 326 -5.52 1.14 22.83
C THR A 326 -5.85 2.25 21.83
N GLY A 327 -7.03 2.18 21.19
CA GLY A 327 -7.47 3.15 20.20
C GLY A 327 -6.48 3.25 19.03
N ASP A 328 -5.95 4.44 18.78
CA ASP A 328 -5.07 4.73 17.64
C ASP A 328 -3.61 4.24 17.84
N ALA A 329 -3.24 3.72 19.02
CA ALA A 329 -1.85 3.35 19.31
C ALA A 329 -1.31 2.29 18.33
N ILE A 330 -2.13 1.29 17.97
CA ILE A 330 -1.72 0.24 17.01
C ILE A 330 -1.47 0.82 15.61
N HIS A 331 -2.23 1.85 15.20
CA HIS A 331 -2.04 2.54 13.93
C HIS A 331 -0.76 3.40 13.95
N ARG A 332 -0.54 4.16 15.03
CA ARG A 332 0.69 4.95 15.23
C ARG A 332 1.94 4.07 15.25
N TRP A 333 1.87 2.91 15.92
CA TRP A 333 2.94 1.92 15.91
C TRP A 333 3.20 1.39 14.49
N ARG A 334 2.14 1.04 13.75
CA ARG A 334 2.26 0.54 12.36
C ARG A 334 3.01 1.51 11.45
N PHE A 335 2.89 2.81 11.72
CA PHE A 335 3.60 3.88 11.00
C PHE A 335 4.91 4.32 11.68
N GLY A 336 5.41 3.56 12.65
CA GLY A 336 6.68 3.83 13.32
C GLY A 336 6.70 5.10 14.15
N GLU A 337 5.54 5.66 14.53
CA GLU A 337 5.44 6.87 15.35
C GLU A 337 5.63 6.59 16.84
N ILE A 338 5.32 5.36 17.28
CA ILE A 338 5.52 4.89 18.65
C ILE A 338 6.09 3.47 18.65
N ALA A 339 6.73 3.09 19.76
CA ALA A 339 7.00 1.70 20.09
C ALA A 339 5.81 1.09 20.86
N PRO A 340 5.62 -0.23 20.83
CA PRO A 340 4.77 -0.91 21.81
C PRO A 340 5.31 -0.60 23.22
N PRO A 341 4.45 -0.42 24.24
CA PRO A 341 4.91 -0.24 25.62
C PRO A 341 5.81 -1.40 26.08
N GLY A 342 7.01 -1.09 26.57
CA GLY A 342 8.02 -2.09 26.93
C GLY A 342 8.57 -2.91 25.75
N GLY A 343 8.27 -2.50 24.52
CA GLY A 343 8.69 -3.14 23.28
C GLY A 343 9.77 -2.37 22.53
N GLU A 344 10.02 -2.81 21.30
CA GLU A 344 10.99 -2.23 20.38
C GLU A 344 10.24 -1.41 19.31
N SER A 345 10.81 -0.30 18.87
CA SER A 345 10.27 0.51 17.77
C SER A 345 10.63 -0.07 16.40
N ILE A 346 9.83 0.21 15.37
CA ILE A 346 10.10 -0.22 13.99
C ILE A 346 11.47 0.28 13.48
N PRO A 347 11.89 1.55 13.73
CA PRO A 347 13.24 2.01 13.40
C PRO A 347 14.36 1.21 14.06
N GLU A 348 14.24 0.85 15.34
CA GLU A 348 15.26 0.07 16.06
C GLU A 348 15.45 -1.31 15.42
N VAL A 349 14.34 -1.97 15.03
CA VAL A 349 14.38 -3.20 14.24
C VAL A 349 15.16 -3.00 12.94
N GLY A 350 14.88 -1.92 12.22
CA GLY A 350 15.57 -1.59 10.97
C GLY A 350 17.06 -1.39 11.16
N ALA A 351 17.44 -0.63 12.19
CA ALA A 351 18.84 -0.37 12.52
C ALA A 351 19.60 -1.66 12.84
N ARG A 352 19.09 -2.52 13.73
CA ARG A 352 19.78 -3.77 14.09
C ARG A 352 19.89 -4.75 12.92
N VAL A 353 18.87 -4.83 12.07
CA VAL A 353 18.94 -5.69 10.87
C VAL A 353 19.95 -5.11 9.89
N ASN A 354 20.01 -3.78 9.71
CA ASN A 354 21.01 -3.15 8.85
C ASN A 354 22.44 -3.39 9.34
N THR A 355 22.70 -3.39 10.65
CA THR A 355 24.02 -3.76 11.19
C THR A 355 24.43 -5.17 10.78
N LEU A 356 23.50 -6.14 10.76
CA LEU A 356 23.78 -7.46 10.20
C LEU A 356 24.10 -7.40 8.70
N LEU A 357 23.38 -6.58 7.93
CA LEU A 357 23.65 -6.45 6.49
C LEU A 357 25.03 -5.84 6.21
N GLU A 358 25.45 -4.87 7.03
CA GLU A 358 26.77 -4.24 6.97
C GLU A 358 27.88 -5.22 7.34
N ASP A 359 27.69 -6.04 8.37
CA ASP A 359 28.64 -7.11 8.73
C ASP A 359 28.78 -8.14 7.60
N LEU A 360 27.66 -8.59 7.01
CA LEU A 360 27.68 -9.53 5.89
C LEU A 360 28.32 -8.93 4.64
N ALA A 361 28.11 -7.64 4.38
CA ALA A 361 28.78 -6.92 3.30
C ALA A 361 30.29 -6.81 3.56
N THR A 362 30.69 -6.52 4.79
CA THR A 362 32.10 -6.46 5.20
C THR A 362 32.79 -7.80 5.02
N GLU A 363 32.17 -8.88 5.51
CA GLU A 363 32.66 -10.25 5.30
C GLU A 363 32.78 -10.58 3.81
N HIS A 364 31.77 -10.22 3.01
CA HIS A 364 31.79 -10.47 1.57
C HIS A 364 32.90 -9.70 0.83
N GLY A 365 33.15 -8.44 1.20
CA GLY A 365 34.26 -7.64 0.69
C GLY A 365 35.63 -8.30 0.99
N GLN A 366 35.82 -8.76 2.24
CA GLN A 366 37.02 -9.48 2.65
C GLN A 366 37.21 -10.79 1.87
N LEU A 367 36.16 -11.60 1.72
CA LEU A 367 36.21 -12.84 0.95
C LEU A 367 36.56 -12.62 -0.53
N CYS A 368 36.09 -11.52 -1.13
CA CYS A 368 36.45 -11.15 -2.50
C CYS A 368 37.89 -10.62 -2.62
N ALA A 369 38.41 -9.98 -1.57
CA ALA A 369 39.78 -9.48 -1.54
C ALA A 369 40.82 -10.59 -1.28
N GLU A 370 40.51 -11.56 -0.44
CA GLU A 370 41.39 -12.70 -0.10
C GLU A 370 41.33 -13.83 -1.14
N GLY A 371 40.19 -13.98 -1.82
CA GLY A 371 39.90 -15.08 -2.73
C GLY A 371 39.57 -14.63 -4.14
N ALA A 372 38.76 -15.44 -4.83
CA ALA A 372 38.17 -15.03 -6.10
C ALA A 372 37.03 -14.04 -5.84
N ASP A 373 37.03 -12.94 -6.61
CA ASP A 373 35.90 -12.03 -6.65
C ASP A 373 34.71 -12.73 -7.34
N GLU A 374 33.74 -13.18 -6.54
CA GLU A 374 32.57 -13.92 -7.01
C GLU A 374 31.30 -13.41 -6.35
N ALA A 375 30.20 -13.45 -7.10
CA ALA A 375 28.90 -13.11 -6.56
C ALA A 375 28.43 -14.19 -5.58
N ARG A 376 27.82 -13.79 -4.46
CA ARG A 376 27.32 -14.72 -3.43
C ARG A 376 25.85 -14.49 -3.14
N ALA A 377 25.14 -15.54 -2.71
CA ALA A 377 23.75 -15.46 -2.31
C ALA A 377 23.50 -16.19 -0.98
N TYR A 378 22.93 -15.47 -0.02
CA TYR A 378 22.60 -15.99 1.31
C TYR A 378 21.10 -15.89 1.57
N VAL A 379 20.57 -16.76 2.41
CA VAL A 379 19.20 -16.67 2.92
C VAL A 379 19.19 -16.10 4.33
N LEU A 380 18.30 -15.14 4.57
CA LEU A 380 17.99 -14.61 5.90
C LEU A 380 16.55 -14.98 6.27
N THR A 381 16.35 -15.97 7.14
CA THR A 381 15.00 -16.38 7.56
C THR A 381 14.54 -15.58 8.77
N SER A 382 13.48 -14.80 8.62
CA SER A 382 13.03 -13.81 9.59
C SER A 382 11.51 -13.62 9.56
N HIS A 383 11.04 -12.44 9.93
CA HIS A 383 9.65 -12.14 10.26
C HIS A 383 9.12 -10.92 9.51
N ALA A 384 7.84 -10.61 9.69
CA ALA A 384 7.21 -9.57 8.89
C ALA A 384 7.78 -8.18 9.18
N VAL A 385 7.94 -7.80 10.46
CA VAL A 385 8.47 -6.48 10.84
C VAL A 385 9.95 -6.37 10.52
N ALA A 386 10.73 -7.38 10.86
CA ALA A 386 12.15 -7.41 10.51
C ALA A 386 12.41 -7.26 9.00
N ILE A 387 11.70 -8.00 8.14
CA ILE A 387 11.91 -7.94 6.68
C ILE A 387 11.49 -6.59 6.11
N LYS A 388 10.30 -6.07 6.47
CA LYS A 388 9.88 -4.75 5.96
C LYS A 388 10.78 -3.63 6.47
N SER A 389 11.29 -3.73 7.69
CA SER A 389 12.25 -2.77 8.23
C SER A 389 13.59 -2.83 7.51
N ALA A 390 14.08 -4.04 7.18
CA ALA A 390 15.30 -4.20 6.40
C ALA A 390 15.19 -3.53 5.02
N ILE A 391 14.05 -3.71 4.33
CA ILE A 391 13.81 -3.10 3.02
C ILE A 391 13.61 -1.60 3.14
N GLY A 392 12.79 -1.15 4.08
CA GLY A 392 12.52 0.26 4.32
C GLY A 392 13.80 1.04 4.62
N TYR A 393 14.65 0.50 5.51
CA TYR A 393 15.95 1.07 5.83
C TYR A 393 16.88 1.07 4.60
N SER A 394 16.97 -0.06 3.90
CA SER A 394 17.86 -0.24 2.75
C SER A 394 17.57 0.73 1.60
N LEU A 395 16.30 1.07 1.40
CA LEU A 395 15.88 1.94 0.30
C LEU A 395 15.72 3.41 0.73
N GLY A 396 16.08 3.76 1.97
CA GLY A 396 15.91 5.12 2.50
C GLY A 396 14.44 5.57 2.52
N ILE A 397 13.50 4.62 2.62
CA ILE A 397 12.07 4.90 2.66
C ILE A 397 11.74 5.51 4.03
N ASP A 398 10.87 6.53 4.05
CA ASP A 398 10.36 7.11 5.30
C ASP A 398 9.71 5.99 6.16
N VAL A 399 10.07 5.92 7.45
CA VAL A 399 9.59 4.84 8.35
C VAL A 399 8.06 4.73 8.37
N ARG A 400 7.34 5.84 8.17
CA ARG A 400 5.88 5.88 8.11
C ARG A 400 5.31 5.16 6.89
N GLN A 401 6.14 4.74 5.95
CA GLN A 401 5.76 3.95 4.80
C GLN A 401 6.11 2.47 4.95
N TRP A 402 6.97 2.09 5.92
CA TRP A 402 7.39 0.69 6.09
C TRP A 402 6.21 -0.23 6.41
N GLY A 403 5.20 0.27 7.13
CA GLY A 403 3.94 -0.44 7.40
C GLY A 403 3.09 -0.76 6.16
N SER A 404 3.45 -0.25 4.98
CA SER A 404 2.83 -0.57 3.68
C SER A 404 3.53 -1.72 2.96
N ILE A 405 4.71 -2.14 3.42
CA ILE A 405 5.42 -3.31 2.91
C ILE A 405 4.91 -4.54 3.66
N TRP A 406 4.36 -5.51 2.93
CA TRP A 406 3.74 -6.69 3.53
C TRP A 406 4.27 -8.01 2.94
N PRO A 407 5.38 -8.54 3.47
CA PRO A 407 5.85 -9.87 3.09
C PRO A 407 4.88 -10.92 3.63
N GLN A 408 4.25 -11.69 2.74
CA GLN A 408 3.34 -12.77 3.12
C GLN A 408 4.10 -13.92 3.82
N PRO A 409 3.44 -14.76 4.64
CA PRO A 409 4.06 -15.94 5.22
C PRO A 409 4.75 -16.81 4.15
N ALA A 410 5.95 -17.27 4.46
CA ALA A 410 6.80 -18.04 3.55
C ALA A 410 7.12 -17.37 2.20
N SER A 411 6.90 -16.07 2.05
CA SER A 411 7.31 -15.33 0.85
C SER A 411 8.82 -15.05 0.80
N LEU A 412 9.30 -14.76 -0.41
CA LEU A 412 10.69 -14.38 -0.69
C LEU A 412 10.80 -12.88 -1.00
N THR A 413 11.78 -12.22 -0.40
CA THR A 413 12.20 -10.86 -0.75
C THR A 413 13.69 -10.90 -1.09
N ILE A 414 14.10 -10.30 -2.21
CA ILE A 414 15.49 -10.40 -2.69
C ILE A 414 16.09 -8.99 -2.73
N LEU A 415 17.12 -8.78 -1.90
CA LEU A 415 17.89 -7.55 -1.81
C LEU A 415 19.32 -7.83 -2.27
N GLN A 416 19.82 -7.07 -3.24
CA GLN A 416 21.20 -7.17 -3.70
C GLN A 416 21.98 -5.95 -3.24
N LEU A 417 23.18 -6.19 -2.70
CA LEU A 417 24.11 -5.19 -2.23
C LEU A 417 25.26 -5.07 -3.24
N ARG A 418 25.59 -3.85 -3.64
CA ARG A 418 26.85 -3.52 -4.32
C ARG A 418 27.83 -3.07 -3.25
N VAL A 419 28.94 -3.78 -3.14
CA VAL A 419 29.88 -3.67 -2.02
C VAL A 419 31.25 -3.27 -2.54
N ALA A 420 31.95 -2.40 -1.83
CA ALA A 420 33.34 -2.05 -2.10
C ALA A 420 34.31 -3.05 -1.46
N HIS A 421 35.59 -3.03 -1.87
CA HIS A 421 36.60 -3.94 -1.30
C HIS A 421 36.77 -3.84 0.23
N ASP A 422 36.52 -2.66 0.81
CA ASP A 422 36.56 -2.42 2.25
C ASP A 422 35.29 -2.87 3.00
N GLY A 423 34.30 -3.40 2.29
CA GLY A 423 33.03 -3.85 2.87
C GLY A 423 31.90 -2.82 2.83
N ALA A 424 32.17 -1.57 2.43
CA ALA A 424 31.15 -0.54 2.40
C ALA A 424 30.05 -0.86 1.37
N ILE A 425 28.79 -0.74 1.78
CA ILE A 425 27.64 -0.89 0.88
C ILE A 425 27.48 0.40 0.07
N ALA A 426 27.86 0.35 -1.21
CA ALA A 426 27.74 1.47 -2.14
C ALA A 426 26.29 1.63 -2.66
N GLU A 427 25.63 0.52 -3.01
CA GLU A 427 24.26 0.54 -3.54
C GLU A 427 23.44 -0.64 -2.99
N ARG A 428 22.12 -0.44 -2.91
CA ARG A 428 21.15 -1.44 -2.46
C ARG A 428 20.03 -1.56 -3.48
N HIS A 429 19.82 -2.74 -4.04
CA HIS A 429 18.84 -3.00 -5.10
C HIS A 429 17.81 -4.03 -4.65
N LEU A 430 16.55 -3.63 -4.57
CA LEU A 430 15.44 -4.56 -4.32
C LEU A 430 15.04 -5.22 -5.65
N LEU A 431 15.34 -6.51 -5.80
CA LEU A 431 15.01 -7.27 -7.00
C LEU A 431 13.59 -7.87 -6.94
N CYS A 432 13.11 -8.14 -5.72
CA CYS A 432 11.83 -8.77 -5.49
C CYS A 432 11.32 -8.46 -4.09
N LEU A 433 10.02 -8.25 -3.93
CA LEU A 433 9.37 -8.03 -2.63
C LEU A 433 8.21 -9.00 -2.44
N GLY A 434 8.31 -9.87 -1.44
CA GLY A 434 7.22 -10.73 -1.00
C GLY A 434 6.69 -11.68 -2.07
N ALA A 435 7.54 -12.19 -2.96
CA ALA A 435 7.11 -13.17 -3.97
C ALA A 435 6.52 -14.41 -3.30
N PRO A 436 5.33 -14.87 -3.76
CA PRO A 436 4.77 -16.13 -3.31
C PRO A 436 5.65 -17.30 -3.77
N ILE A 437 5.45 -18.45 -3.12
CA ILE A 437 6.26 -19.66 -3.27
C ILE A 437 5.48 -20.81 -3.92
N ASP A 438 4.31 -20.50 -4.47
CA ASP A 438 3.40 -21.46 -5.10
C ASP A 438 3.80 -21.79 -6.54
#